data_AF-A0A968I4L9-F1
#
_entry.id   AF-A0A968I4L9-F1
#
_cell.length_a   1.000
_cell.length_b   1.000
_cell.length_c   1.000
_cell.angle_alpha   90.00
_cell.angle_beta   90.00
_cell.angle_gamma   90.00
#
_symmetry.space_group_name_H-M   'P 1'
#
loop_
_entity.id
_entity.type
_entity.pdbx_description
1 polymer ?
#
loop_
_entity_poly.entity_id
_entity_poly.type
_entity_poly.pdbx_seq_one_letter_code
_entity_poly.pdbx_strand_id
1 'polypeptide(L)'
;MELVRGAGDNGVIRRSVVIANSLNNPTPRHHKHPLSAFASYHSTFDITQNLIVGFGFTGTESFDSSRPNVSIGAFRTDDYYTIAVDKGLQRNPDNKLIQSNPGRRVQPFTTQNWTLAGALWDANGLWGAKGNYWVYDEPFFTTASSCTAVAPAGKNGSSCTGPYYGVGDYLTDFDTNRYSFKAPIEVTRVNPDGSQVGVWRVGDGNTAPMLGNMRHFAALKGGRFVLRFPNPSGGYRLPMNFGTTLSNLLTSSDSALLGVAFGKTVSSATVTNGAETRTLTAGASIAAVEADASGKTYYQDTGAQIVWVRLLGGLKPNPYWDKNPNSDDQIYQSMRLELK
;
A
#
# COMPACT_ATOMS: atom_id res chain seq x y z
N MET A 1 -8.63 -12.12 -28.87
CA MET A 1 -8.15 -10.76 -28.65
C MET A 1 -6.77 -10.90 -28.05
N GLU A 2 -5.73 -10.50 -28.75
CA GLU A 2 -4.36 -10.48 -28.21
C GLU A 2 -4.30 -9.37 -27.16
N LEU A 3 -3.95 -9.73 -25.92
CA LEU A 3 -3.62 -8.76 -24.88
C LEU A 3 -2.40 -7.97 -25.38
N VAL A 4 -2.56 -6.68 -25.65
CA VAL A 4 -1.43 -5.77 -25.84
C VAL A 4 -0.65 -5.76 -24.52
N ARG A 5 0.50 -6.45 -24.52
CA ARG A 5 1.49 -6.37 -23.44
C ARG A 5 2.62 -5.48 -23.92
N GLY A 6 2.58 -4.22 -23.52
CA GLY A 6 3.71 -3.30 -23.61
C GLY A 6 4.00 -2.76 -22.22
N ALA A 7 5.26 -2.79 -21.79
CA ALA A 7 5.67 -1.92 -20.70
C ALA A 7 5.72 -0.49 -21.27
N GLY A 8 4.84 0.37 -20.76
CA GLY A 8 4.79 1.78 -21.13
C GLY A 8 4.66 2.62 -19.87
N ASP A 9 5.06 3.87 -19.98
CA ASP A 9 4.95 4.86 -18.91
C ASP A 9 4.20 6.08 -19.44
N ASN A 10 3.38 6.70 -18.60
CA ASN A 10 2.53 7.85 -18.92
C ASN A 10 1.61 7.62 -20.15
N GLY A 11 1.04 6.43 -20.27
CA GLY A 11 0.15 6.06 -21.37
C GLY A 11 -1.32 6.40 -21.08
N VAL A 12 -2.15 6.45 -22.13
CA VAL A 12 -3.60 6.66 -21.99
C VAL A 12 -4.36 5.62 -22.81
N ILE A 13 -5.28 4.89 -22.17
CA ILE A 13 -6.23 3.99 -22.81
C ILE A 13 -7.63 4.59 -22.65
N ARG A 14 -8.21 5.07 -23.76
CA ARG A 14 -9.52 5.72 -23.70
C ARG A 14 -10.44 5.41 -24.87
N ARG A 15 -11.75 5.53 -24.63
CA ARG A 15 -12.80 5.38 -25.65
C ARG A 15 -12.76 4.01 -26.33
N SER A 16 -12.35 2.99 -25.61
CA SER A 16 -12.32 1.60 -26.07
C SER A 16 -13.61 0.88 -25.67
N VAL A 17 -14.04 -0.06 -26.51
CA VAL A 17 -15.02 -1.09 -26.15
C VAL A 17 -14.26 -2.41 -25.98
N VAL A 18 -14.25 -2.97 -24.77
CA VAL A 18 -13.57 -4.22 -24.46
C VAL A 18 -14.61 -5.25 -24.01
N ILE A 19 -14.63 -6.40 -24.70
CA ILE A 19 -15.63 -7.45 -24.51
C ILE A 19 -14.91 -8.75 -24.17
N ALA A 20 -15.24 -9.36 -23.04
CA ALA A 20 -14.58 -10.59 -22.57
C ALA A 20 -14.81 -11.78 -23.50
N ASN A 21 -16.06 -12.00 -23.91
CA ASN A 21 -16.46 -13.10 -24.77
C ASN A 21 -17.25 -12.60 -25.97
N SER A 22 -16.86 -13.03 -27.16
CA SER A 22 -17.64 -12.78 -28.37
C SER A 22 -18.91 -13.65 -28.35
N LEU A 23 -20.06 -13.03 -28.57
CA LEU A 23 -21.34 -13.74 -28.75
C LEU A 23 -21.37 -14.56 -30.05
N ASN A 24 -20.44 -14.32 -30.98
CA ASN A 24 -20.38 -14.96 -32.30
C ASN A 24 -19.42 -16.16 -32.34
N ASN A 25 -18.90 -16.61 -31.21
CA ASN A 25 -18.03 -17.78 -31.16
C ASN A 25 -18.49 -18.76 -30.06
N PRO A 26 -19.17 -19.87 -30.41
CA PRO A 26 -19.66 -20.85 -29.44
C PRO A 26 -18.53 -21.61 -28.73
N THR A 27 -17.30 -21.54 -29.24
CA THR A 27 -16.09 -22.13 -28.65
C THR A 27 -15.01 -21.06 -28.50
N PRO A 28 -15.07 -20.24 -27.42
CA PRO A 28 -14.04 -19.25 -27.13
C PRO A 28 -12.65 -19.90 -27.14
N ARG A 29 -11.64 -19.19 -27.66
CA ARG A 29 -10.26 -19.70 -27.58
C ARG A 29 -9.89 -19.88 -26.11
N HIS A 30 -9.39 -21.07 -25.77
CA HIS A 30 -8.81 -21.31 -24.45
C HIS A 30 -7.68 -20.30 -24.20
N HIS A 31 -7.81 -19.57 -23.10
CA HIS A 31 -6.84 -18.61 -22.61
C HIS A 31 -6.23 -19.18 -21.33
N LYS A 32 -4.89 -19.15 -21.25
CA LYS A 32 -4.15 -19.55 -20.03
C LYS A 32 -4.11 -18.46 -18.97
N HIS A 33 -4.54 -17.25 -19.32
CA HIS A 33 -4.52 -16.09 -18.44
C HIS A 33 -5.91 -15.80 -17.89
N PRO A 34 -6.02 -15.22 -16.69
CA PRO A 34 -7.30 -14.80 -16.13
C PRO A 34 -7.93 -13.72 -17.01
N LEU A 35 -9.26 -13.67 -17.03
CA LEU A 35 -9.98 -12.66 -17.80
C LEU A 35 -9.86 -11.30 -17.12
N SER A 36 -9.03 -10.44 -17.70
CA SER A 36 -8.91 -9.03 -17.31
C SER A 36 -9.01 -8.12 -18.54
N ALA A 37 -9.74 -7.01 -18.43
CA ALA A 37 -9.88 -6.06 -19.54
C ALA A 37 -8.62 -5.20 -19.70
N PHE A 38 -8.11 -4.68 -18.58
CA PHE A 38 -6.93 -3.83 -18.55
C PHE A 38 -5.97 -4.25 -17.44
N ALA A 39 -4.68 -4.04 -17.69
CA ALA A 39 -3.62 -4.09 -16.70
C ALA A 39 -2.74 -2.86 -16.92
N SER A 40 -2.29 -2.26 -15.82
CA SER A 40 -1.32 -1.18 -15.84
C SER A 40 -0.21 -1.52 -14.86
N TYR A 41 1.04 -1.40 -15.32
CA TYR A 41 2.21 -1.51 -14.45
C TYR A 41 2.17 -0.35 -13.46
N HIS A 42 2.07 -0.60 -12.14
CA HIS A 42 2.02 0.44 -11.08
C HIS A 42 1.17 1.68 -11.40
N SER A 43 0.02 1.48 -12.06
CA SER A 43 -0.87 2.57 -12.47
C SER A 43 -0.25 3.63 -13.42
N THR A 44 0.76 3.27 -14.23
CA THR A 44 1.39 4.16 -15.23
C THR A 44 0.52 4.49 -16.46
N PHE A 45 -0.63 3.83 -16.65
CA PHE A 45 -1.59 4.13 -17.70
C PHE A 45 -2.89 4.69 -17.12
N ASP A 46 -3.34 5.80 -17.71
CA ASP A 46 -4.64 6.39 -17.45
C ASP A 46 -5.69 5.65 -18.29
N ILE A 47 -6.57 4.91 -17.62
CA ILE A 47 -7.59 4.09 -18.27
C ILE A 47 -8.92 4.81 -18.09
N THR A 48 -9.43 5.52 -19.10
CA THR A 48 -10.59 6.41 -18.94
C THR A 48 -11.60 6.31 -20.08
N GLN A 49 -12.88 6.58 -19.80
CA GLN A 49 -13.92 6.65 -20.85
C GLN A 49 -14.09 5.35 -21.65
N ASN A 50 -13.88 4.19 -21.04
CA ASN A 50 -14.01 2.89 -21.70
C ASN A 50 -15.35 2.22 -21.38
N LEU A 51 -15.83 1.38 -22.30
CA LEU A 51 -16.95 0.47 -22.09
C LEU A 51 -16.42 -0.95 -21.93
N ILE A 52 -16.64 -1.55 -20.76
CA ILE A 52 -16.09 -2.85 -20.38
C ILE A 52 -17.26 -3.83 -20.16
N VAL A 53 -17.28 -4.93 -20.92
CA VAL A 53 -18.42 -5.84 -20.98
C VAL A 53 -18.03 -7.29 -20.73
N GLY A 54 -18.71 -7.94 -19.78
CA GLY A 54 -18.62 -9.39 -19.55
C GLY A 54 -17.41 -9.88 -18.73
N PHE A 55 -16.69 -9.01 -18.02
CA PHE A 55 -15.57 -9.37 -17.16
C PHE A 55 -16.04 -9.66 -15.72
N GLY A 56 -16.85 -10.70 -15.54
CA GLY A 56 -17.47 -11.06 -14.26
C GLY A 56 -16.50 -11.55 -13.18
N PHE A 57 -16.96 -11.61 -11.93
CA PHE A 57 -16.20 -12.21 -10.83
C PHE A 57 -16.36 -13.73 -10.83
N THR A 58 -15.29 -14.48 -11.11
CA THR A 58 -15.31 -15.94 -11.20
C THR A 58 -14.74 -16.66 -9.98
N GLY A 59 -14.14 -15.94 -9.01
CA GLY A 59 -13.76 -16.44 -7.67
C GLY A 59 -12.72 -17.56 -7.60
N THR A 60 -12.43 -18.26 -8.70
CA THR A 60 -11.60 -19.47 -8.74
C THR A 60 -10.64 -19.52 -9.92
N GLU A 61 -10.35 -18.39 -10.56
CA GLU A 61 -9.33 -18.37 -11.61
C GLU A 61 -7.94 -18.59 -10.99
N SER A 62 -7.27 -19.61 -11.50
CA SER A 62 -5.88 -19.97 -11.23
C SER A 62 -5.13 -19.85 -12.54
N PHE A 63 -3.94 -19.25 -12.51
CA PHE A 63 -3.11 -19.18 -13.71
C PHE A 63 -2.52 -20.57 -14.06
N ASP A 64 -2.18 -21.32 -13.02
CA ASP A 64 -1.76 -22.72 -13.03
C ASP A 64 -1.90 -23.27 -11.59
N SER A 65 -1.56 -24.55 -11.38
CA SER A 65 -1.56 -25.16 -10.04
C SER A 65 -0.59 -24.51 -9.04
N SER A 66 0.38 -23.72 -9.52
CA SER A 66 1.36 -23.01 -8.70
C SER A 66 0.96 -21.57 -8.35
N ARG A 67 -0.09 -21.03 -8.98
CA ARG A 67 -0.64 -19.68 -8.72
C ARG A 67 -2.16 -19.68 -8.53
N PRO A 68 -2.66 -20.30 -7.44
CA PRO A 68 -4.09 -20.37 -7.14
C PRO A 68 -4.59 -19.08 -6.47
N ASN A 69 -4.65 -17.96 -7.19
CA ASN A 69 -5.31 -16.70 -6.82
C ASN A 69 -4.79 -15.61 -7.74
N VAL A 70 -5.47 -15.41 -8.85
CA VAL A 70 -5.09 -14.38 -9.82
C VAL A 70 -6.12 -13.27 -9.87
N SER A 71 -5.64 -12.06 -10.20
CA SER A 71 -6.50 -10.90 -10.41
C SER A 71 -7.36 -11.12 -11.66
N ILE A 72 -8.62 -10.71 -11.57
CA ILE A 72 -9.65 -10.82 -12.61
C ILE A 72 -10.46 -9.53 -12.66
N GLY A 73 -11.26 -9.34 -13.70
CA GLY A 73 -12.25 -8.27 -13.79
C GLY A 73 -11.84 -7.17 -14.77
N ALA A 74 -12.40 -5.97 -14.61
CA ALA A 74 -12.09 -4.84 -15.48
C ALA A 74 -10.63 -4.39 -15.32
N PHE A 75 -10.14 -4.29 -14.09
CA PHE A 75 -8.83 -3.77 -13.75
C PHE A 75 -8.03 -4.81 -12.97
N ARG A 76 -6.89 -5.20 -13.54
CA ARG A 76 -5.94 -6.10 -12.90
C ARG A 76 -5.06 -5.33 -11.91
N THR A 77 -4.97 -5.81 -10.66
CA THR A 77 -4.30 -5.10 -9.55
C THR A 77 -3.19 -5.90 -8.84
N ASP A 78 -2.86 -7.09 -9.34
CA ASP A 78 -1.75 -7.92 -8.83
C ASP A 78 -0.36 -7.43 -9.26
N ASP A 79 -0.30 -6.30 -9.95
CA ASP A 79 0.92 -5.60 -10.36
C ASP A 79 1.16 -4.32 -9.55
N TYR A 80 0.37 -4.07 -8.50
CA TYR A 80 0.53 -2.89 -7.63
C TYR A 80 1.33 -3.26 -6.39
N TYR A 81 2.65 -3.25 -6.47
CA TYR A 81 3.55 -3.72 -5.41
C TYR A 81 4.72 -2.78 -5.08
N THR A 82 4.79 -1.64 -5.75
CA THR A 82 5.85 -0.64 -5.51
C THR A 82 5.51 0.30 -4.35
N ILE A 83 4.23 0.43 -3.99
CA ILE A 83 3.75 1.38 -2.99
C ILE A 83 2.64 0.77 -2.11
N ALA A 84 2.63 1.15 -0.84
CA ALA A 84 1.69 0.60 0.13
C ALA A 84 0.25 1.12 -0.05
N VAL A 85 0.09 2.33 -0.57
CA VAL A 85 -1.19 2.95 -0.85
C VAL A 85 -1.15 3.43 -2.29
N ASP A 86 -1.88 2.77 -3.18
CA ASP A 86 -1.96 3.17 -4.59
C ASP A 86 -3.17 4.08 -4.79
N LYS A 87 -2.95 5.17 -5.51
CA LYS A 87 -3.96 6.19 -5.82
C LYS A 87 -4.05 6.46 -7.32
N GLY A 88 -3.34 5.71 -8.16
CA GLY A 88 -3.31 5.93 -9.60
C GLY A 88 -4.66 5.69 -10.27
N LEU A 89 -5.55 4.90 -9.64
CA LEU A 89 -6.95 4.75 -10.07
C LEU A 89 -7.74 6.06 -10.11
N GLN A 90 -7.26 7.15 -9.46
CA GLN A 90 -7.80 8.50 -9.66
C GLN A 90 -7.80 8.91 -11.13
N ARG A 91 -6.79 8.48 -11.88
CA ARG A 91 -6.62 8.79 -13.31
C ARG A 91 -7.48 7.92 -14.22
N ASN A 92 -8.38 7.11 -13.64
CA ASN A 92 -9.26 6.20 -14.37
C ASN A 92 -10.75 6.59 -14.33
N PRO A 93 -11.14 7.85 -14.60
CA PRO A 93 -12.55 8.25 -14.56
C PRO A 93 -13.35 7.71 -15.75
N ASP A 94 -14.66 7.74 -15.63
CA ASP A 94 -15.64 7.51 -16.72
C ASP A 94 -15.58 6.12 -17.38
N ASN A 95 -15.06 5.10 -16.70
CA ASN A 95 -15.19 3.72 -17.17
C ASN A 95 -16.58 3.17 -16.83
N LYS A 96 -17.28 2.64 -17.84
CA LYS A 96 -18.58 2.00 -17.69
C LYS A 96 -18.44 0.49 -17.71
N LEU A 97 -18.88 -0.15 -16.64
CA LEU A 97 -18.85 -1.61 -16.48
C LEU A 97 -20.26 -2.17 -16.71
N ILE A 98 -20.39 -3.10 -17.66
CA ILE A 98 -21.63 -3.83 -17.91
C ILE A 98 -21.36 -5.31 -17.66
N GLN A 99 -22.13 -5.93 -16.75
CA GLN A 99 -21.97 -7.34 -16.37
C GLN A 99 -20.51 -7.70 -16.07
N SER A 100 -19.80 -6.78 -15.42
CA SER A 100 -18.37 -6.88 -15.15
C SER A 100 -18.11 -6.54 -13.69
N ASN A 101 -17.12 -7.19 -13.09
CA ASN A 101 -16.60 -6.83 -11.78
C ASN A 101 -15.39 -5.89 -11.97
N PRO A 102 -15.23 -4.85 -11.15
CA PRO A 102 -14.13 -3.90 -11.28
C PRO A 102 -12.74 -4.53 -11.09
N GLY A 103 -12.62 -5.54 -10.23
CA GLY A 103 -11.33 -6.17 -9.96
C GLY A 103 -11.41 -7.08 -8.74
N ARG A 104 -10.53 -8.09 -8.68
CA ARG A 104 -10.37 -8.95 -7.51
C ARG A 104 -9.19 -8.56 -6.63
N ARG A 105 -9.41 -8.46 -5.31
CA ARG A 105 -8.34 -8.22 -4.34
C ARG A 105 -7.62 -9.53 -4.07
N VAL A 106 -6.34 -9.56 -4.40
CA VAL A 106 -5.49 -10.74 -4.22
C VAL A 106 -4.41 -10.41 -3.19
N GLN A 107 -4.18 -11.31 -2.24
CA GLN A 107 -3.00 -11.27 -1.37
C GLN A 107 -1.92 -12.19 -1.93
N PRO A 108 -0.64 -11.82 -1.85
CA PRO A 108 0.46 -12.76 -2.08
C PRO A 108 0.39 -13.97 -1.15
N PHE A 109 0.86 -15.12 -1.61
CA PHE A 109 0.95 -16.32 -0.77
C PHE A 109 2.03 -16.18 0.29
N THR A 110 1.93 -16.98 1.35
CA THR A 110 2.93 -17.04 2.42
C THR A 110 4.33 -17.43 1.92
N THR A 111 4.42 -18.16 0.80
CA THR A 111 5.70 -18.55 0.17
C THR A 111 6.29 -17.47 -0.74
N GLN A 112 5.52 -16.42 -1.05
CA GLN A 112 5.95 -15.39 -1.99
C GLN A 112 6.87 -14.36 -1.32
N ASN A 113 6.68 -14.03 -0.04
CA ASN A 113 7.57 -13.12 0.70
C ASN A 113 7.75 -11.74 0.03
N TRP A 114 6.71 -11.27 -0.67
CA TRP A 114 6.52 -9.88 -1.11
C TRP A 114 5.09 -9.43 -0.81
N THR A 115 4.81 -8.15 -0.98
CA THR A 115 3.50 -7.55 -0.72
C THR A 115 3.01 -6.76 -1.93
N LEU A 116 1.71 -6.79 -2.18
CA LEU A 116 1.04 -5.78 -2.99
C LEU A 116 0.70 -4.57 -2.13
N ALA A 117 0.23 -3.47 -2.70
CA ALA A 117 -0.34 -2.34 -1.97
C ALA A 117 -1.30 -2.87 -0.89
N GLY A 118 -1.37 -2.22 0.27
CA GLY A 118 -2.34 -2.53 1.32
C GLY A 118 -3.71 -1.93 1.02
N ALA A 119 -3.73 -0.71 0.48
CA ALA A 119 -4.93 0.04 0.16
C ALA A 119 -4.88 0.61 -1.26
N LEU A 120 -5.98 0.48 -2.01
CA LEU A 120 -6.16 1.10 -3.32
C LEU A 120 -7.25 2.16 -3.19
N TRP A 121 -6.97 3.41 -3.57
CA TRP A 121 -7.96 4.49 -3.45
C TRP A 121 -8.99 4.41 -4.58
N ASP A 122 -10.26 4.23 -4.21
CA ASP A 122 -11.38 4.16 -5.14
C ASP A 122 -11.98 5.55 -5.36
N ALA A 123 -11.23 6.40 -6.06
CA ALA A 123 -11.64 7.77 -6.39
C ALA A 123 -12.91 7.85 -7.24
N ASN A 124 -13.31 6.74 -7.89
CA ASN A 124 -14.38 6.68 -8.88
C ASN A 124 -15.61 5.86 -8.43
N GLY A 125 -15.56 5.18 -7.28
CA GLY A 125 -16.68 4.39 -6.73
C GLY A 125 -16.90 3.08 -7.50
N LEU A 126 -15.83 2.46 -7.96
CA LEU A 126 -15.87 1.20 -8.70
C LEU A 126 -16.08 -0.01 -7.78
N TRP A 127 -15.45 -0.04 -6.60
CA TRP A 127 -15.50 -1.15 -5.63
C TRP A 127 -16.40 -0.86 -4.43
N GLY A 128 -16.72 0.40 -4.17
CA GLY A 128 -17.67 0.78 -3.11
C GLY A 128 -18.03 2.26 -3.17
N ALA A 129 -18.20 2.90 -2.01
CA ALA A 129 -18.48 4.32 -1.97
C ALA A 129 -17.31 5.12 -2.56
N LYS A 130 -17.62 6.08 -3.45
CA LYS A 130 -16.63 6.96 -4.07
C LYS A 130 -15.78 7.66 -3.00
N GLY A 131 -14.46 7.59 -3.14
CA GLY A 131 -13.49 8.19 -2.24
C GLY A 131 -13.02 7.27 -1.09
N ASN A 132 -13.65 6.12 -0.90
CA ASN A 132 -13.15 5.09 0.01
C ASN A 132 -11.89 4.41 -0.54
N TYR A 133 -11.28 3.57 0.30
CA TYR A 133 -10.16 2.72 -0.06
C TYR A 133 -10.59 1.26 -0.10
N TRP A 134 -10.18 0.57 -1.15
CA TRP A 134 -10.32 -0.86 -1.29
C TRP A 134 -9.13 -1.58 -0.63
N VAL A 135 -9.39 -2.25 0.48
CA VAL A 135 -8.41 -2.90 1.35
C VAL A 135 -8.69 -4.39 1.50
N TYR A 136 -7.73 -5.13 2.04
CA TYR A 136 -7.97 -6.49 2.50
C TYR A 136 -8.93 -6.50 3.69
N ASP A 137 -9.78 -7.52 3.76
CA ASP A 137 -10.74 -7.69 4.85
C ASP A 137 -10.07 -8.32 6.09
N GLU A 138 -9.13 -7.58 6.66
CA GLU A 138 -8.33 -7.99 7.82
C GLU A 138 -8.43 -6.92 8.91
N PRO A 139 -8.51 -7.29 10.20
CA PRO A 139 -8.60 -6.33 11.31
C PRO A 139 -7.53 -5.25 11.29
N PHE A 140 -6.34 -5.57 10.76
CA PHE A 140 -5.25 -4.61 10.56
C PHE A 140 -5.71 -3.37 9.75
N PHE A 141 -6.48 -3.57 8.67
CA PHE A 141 -6.97 -2.49 7.80
C PHE A 141 -8.37 -1.99 8.15
N THR A 142 -9.24 -2.85 8.68
CA THR A 142 -10.68 -2.56 8.79
C THR A 142 -11.13 -2.06 10.16
N THR A 143 -10.45 -2.44 11.24
CA THR A 143 -10.85 -2.05 12.60
C THR A 143 -10.84 -0.53 12.77
N ALA A 144 -11.85 0.01 13.44
CA ALA A 144 -12.05 1.45 13.67
C ALA A 144 -12.13 2.30 12.38
N SER A 145 -12.41 1.67 11.23
CA SER A 145 -12.86 2.35 10.01
C SER A 145 -14.30 1.95 9.68
N SER A 146 -15.03 2.84 9.01
CA SER A 146 -16.33 2.51 8.43
C SER A 146 -16.11 1.74 7.13
N CYS A 147 -16.40 0.44 7.15
CA CYS A 147 -16.16 -0.46 6.02
C CYS A 147 -17.45 -1.12 5.53
N THR A 148 -17.51 -1.34 4.23
CA THR A 148 -18.55 -2.16 3.57
C THR A 148 -17.88 -3.25 2.75
N ALA A 149 -18.45 -4.45 2.75
CA ALA A 149 -17.89 -5.55 1.98
C ALA A 149 -17.97 -5.24 0.48
N VAL A 150 -16.86 -5.40 -0.24
CA VAL A 150 -16.84 -5.26 -1.69
C VAL A 150 -17.42 -6.51 -2.32
N ALA A 151 -18.29 -6.35 -3.31
CA ALA A 151 -18.92 -7.47 -3.95
C ALA A 151 -17.92 -8.36 -4.74
N PRO A 152 -18.06 -9.69 -4.66
CA PRO A 152 -18.93 -10.43 -3.74
C PRO A 152 -18.38 -10.43 -2.31
N ALA A 153 -19.27 -10.21 -1.34
CA ALA A 153 -18.91 -10.11 0.08
C ALA A 153 -18.14 -11.36 0.56
N GLY A 154 -17.14 -11.14 1.41
CA GLY A 154 -16.25 -12.18 1.94
C GLY A 154 -15.23 -12.73 0.93
N LYS A 155 -15.21 -12.25 -0.31
CA LYS A 155 -14.29 -12.72 -1.36
C LYS A 155 -13.44 -11.64 -2.00
N ASN A 156 -13.75 -10.37 -1.75
CA ASN A 156 -13.17 -9.27 -2.51
C ASN A 156 -12.69 -8.10 -1.65
N GLY A 157 -12.37 -8.34 -0.38
CA GLY A 157 -11.93 -7.29 0.53
C GLY A 157 -13.06 -6.33 0.94
N SER A 158 -12.66 -5.16 1.43
CA SER A 158 -13.54 -4.18 2.06
C SER A 158 -13.30 -2.78 1.51
N SER A 159 -14.38 -2.01 1.32
CA SER A 159 -14.36 -0.60 0.96
C SER A 159 -14.50 0.22 2.24
N CYS A 160 -13.40 0.85 2.66
CA CYS A 160 -13.26 1.49 3.97
C CYS A 160 -13.01 3.00 3.83
N THR A 161 -13.54 3.77 4.77
CA THR A 161 -13.20 5.20 4.89
C THR A 161 -11.72 5.35 5.28
N GLY A 162 -11.00 6.20 4.55
CA GLY A 162 -9.59 6.51 4.81
C GLY A 162 -9.40 7.87 5.51
N PRO A 163 -8.22 8.51 5.34
CA PRO A 163 -7.10 8.08 4.49
C PRO A 163 -6.26 6.94 5.10
N TYR A 164 -5.56 6.23 4.22
CA TYR A 164 -4.46 5.33 4.55
C TYR A 164 -3.13 5.97 4.12
N TYR A 165 -2.04 5.67 4.80
CA TYR A 165 -0.69 6.19 4.55
C TYR A 165 0.25 5.05 4.18
N GLY A 166 1.12 5.26 3.20
CA GLY A 166 2.13 4.26 2.85
C GLY A 166 3.34 4.36 3.76
N VAL A 167 3.88 3.21 4.18
CA VAL A 167 5.15 3.10 4.87
C VAL A 167 5.98 2.00 4.20
N GLY A 168 7.16 2.35 3.69
CA GLY A 168 8.00 1.48 2.86
C GLY A 168 9.43 2.01 2.66
N ASP A 169 10.13 1.53 1.63
CA ASP A 169 11.52 1.90 1.28
C ASP A 169 12.45 1.97 2.49
N TYR A 170 12.47 0.88 3.25
CA TYR A 170 13.22 0.81 4.49
C TYR A 170 14.71 0.87 4.25
N LEU A 171 15.43 1.42 5.22
CA LEU A 171 16.88 1.42 5.28
C LEU A 171 17.29 1.13 6.72
N THR A 172 18.15 0.13 6.92
CA THR A 172 18.74 -0.14 8.23
C THR A 172 20.25 -0.33 8.12
N ASP A 173 20.94 -0.46 9.25
CA ASP A 173 22.36 -0.83 9.31
C ASP A 173 22.62 -2.27 8.85
N PHE A 174 21.62 -3.15 8.95
CA PHE A 174 21.74 -4.53 8.54
C PHE A 174 21.16 -4.84 7.15
N ASP A 175 20.48 -3.88 6.54
CA ASP A 175 19.99 -3.94 5.17
C ASP A 175 20.04 -2.53 4.59
N THR A 176 21.17 -2.25 3.94
CA THR A 176 21.63 -0.90 3.65
C THR A 176 21.21 -0.39 2.26
N ASN A 177 20.49 -1.20 1.48
CA ASN A 177 20.00 -0.77 0.17
C ASN A 177 18.51 -0.45 0.22
N ARG A 178 18.19 0.84 0.30
CA ARG A 178 16.79 1.30 0.36
C ARG A 178 15.92 0.84 -0.82
N TYR A 179 16.52 0.66 -2.00
CA TYR A 179 15.79 0.26 -3.21
C TYR A 179 15.66 -1.26 -3.35
N SER A 180 16.40 -2.01 -2.53
CA SER A 180 16.40 -3.46 -2.55
C SER A 180 16.35 -4.06 -1.14
N PHE A 181 15.61 -3.42 -0.22
CA PHE A 181 15.50 -3.87 1.17
C PHE A 181 14.78 -5.22 1.23
N LYS A 182 15.46 -6.24 1.77
CA LYS A 182 15.06 -7.65 1.80
C LYS A 182 14.73 -8.18 3.18
N ALA A 183 15.16 -7.53 4.26
CA ALA A 183 14.88 -8.02 5.61
C ALA A 183 13.37 -8.13 5.86
N PRO A 184 12.88 -9.19 6.53
CA PRO A 184 11.45 -9.35 6.82
C PRO A 184 10.93 -8.20 7.68
N ILE A 185 9.64 -7.91 7.53
CA ILE A 185 8.93 -6.93 8.36
C ILE A 185 7.73 -7.58 9.06
N GLU A 186 7.50 -7.17 10.30
CA GLU A 186 6.29 -7.45 11.04
C GLU A 186 5.74 -6.14 11.59
N VAL A 187 4.47 -5.87 11.30
CA VAL A 187 3.81 -4.65 11.74
C VAL A 187 2.58 -5.02 12.52
N THR A 188 2.57 -4.66 13.81
CA THR A 188 1.41 -4.88 14.67
C THR A 188 0.63 -3.58 14.78
N ARG A 189 -0.64 -3.58 14.40
CA ARG A 189 -1.55 -2.51 14.78
C ARG A 189 -2.03 -2.78 16.20
N VAL A 190 -1.96 -1.77 17.06
CA VAL A 190 -2.31 -1.88 18.48
C VAL A 190 -3.33 -0.81 18.87
N ASN A 191 -4.10 -1.10 19.91
CA ASN A 191 -4.97 -0.14 20.58
C ASN A 191 -4.15 0.78 21.50
N PRO A 192 -4.75 1.88 22.02
CA PRO A 192 -4.09 2.77 22.97
C PRO A 192 -3.59 2.09 24.25
N ASP A 193 -4.23 1.00 24.67
CA ASP A 193 -3.84 0.18 25.82
C ASP A 193 -2.71 -0.84 25.52
N GLY A 194 -2.25 -0.89 24.27
CA GLY A 194 -1.22 -1.82 23.81
C GLY A 194 -1.74 -3.19 23.35
N SER A 195 -3.04 -3.47 23.46
CA SER A 195 -3.64 -4.71 22.96
C SER A 195 -3.55 -4.79 21.42
N GLN A 196 -3.35 -6.00 20.90
CA GLN A 196 -3.21 -6.21 19.46
C GLN A 196 -4.55 -6.11 18.73
N VAL A 197 -4.58 -5.36 17.62
CA VAL A 197 -5.70 -5.29 16.67
C VAL A 197 -5.48 -6.28 15.52
N GLY A 198 -4.29 -6.30 14.94
CA GLY A 198 -3.95 -7.17 13.81
C GLY A 198 -2.47 -7.08 13.46
N VAL A 199 -1.98 -8.02 12.66
CA VAL A 199 -0.56 -8.10 12.27
C VAL A 199 -0.43 -8.21 10.75
N TRP A 200 0.43 -7.37 10.17
CA TRP A 200 0.86 -7.45 8.79
C TRP A 200 2.29 -7.99 8.73
N ARG A 201 2.55 -9.03 7.94
CA ARG A 201 3.86 -9.68 7.84
C ARG A 201 4.29 -9.78 6.38
N VAL A 202 5.56 -9.52 6.14
CA VAL A 202 6.22 -9.84 4.86
C VAL A 202 7.50 -10.58 5.19
N GLY A 203 7.62 -11.80 4.68
CA GLY A 203 8.75 -12.69 4.96
C GLY A 203 10.08 -12.24 4.32
N ASP A 204 11.11 -13.06 4.54
CA ASP A 204 12.47 -12.76 4.11
C ASP A 204 12.59 -12.73 2.59
N GLY A 205 13.03 -11.59 2.07
CA GLY A 205 13.18 -11.30 0.66
C GLY A 205 14.24 -12.07 -0.07
N ASN A 206 15.21 -12.60 0.66
CA ASN A 206 16.21 -13.48 0.08
C ASN A 206 15.63 -14.84 -0.30
N THR A 207 14.47 -15.20 0.26
CA THR A 207 13.77 -16.46 -0.01
C THR A 207 12.55 -16.30 -0.92
N ALA A 208 12.24 -15.06 -1.32
CA ALA A 208 11.15 -14.77 -2.24
C ALA A 208 11.48 -15.25 -3.67
N PRO A 209 10.58 -15.98 -4.36
CA PRO A 209 10.85 -16.44 -5.72
C PRO A 209 10.91 -15.31 -6.77
N MET A 210 10.39 -14.12 -6.44
CA MET A 210 10.53 -12.90 -7.22
C MET A 210 10.26 -11.68 -6.34
N LEU A 211 10.48 -10.46 -6.84
CA LEU A 211 10.06 -9.20 -6.18
C LEU A 211 10.48 -9.12 -4.71
N GLY A 212 11.62 -9.73 -4.41
CA GLY A 212 12.06 -9.97 -3.05
C GLY A 212 12.43 -8.71 -2.31
N ASN A 213 12.28 -7.50 -2.87
CA ASN A 213 12.45 -6.19 -2.24
C ASN A 213 11.12 -5.46 -1.92
N MET A 214 9.97 -5.98 -2.38
CA MET A 214 8.69 -5.30 -2.19
C MET A 214 8.16 -5.53 -0.78
N ARG A 215 8.41 -4.57 0.11
CA ARG A 215 8.04 -4.56 1.54
C ARG A 215 7.54 -3.22 1.95
N HIS A 216 6.28 -3.19 2.37
CA HIS A 216 5.59 -1.99 2.83
C HIS A 216 4.28 -2.38 3.52
N PHE A 217 3.66 -1.43 4.21
CA PHE A 217 2.31 -1.58 4.75
C PHE A 217 1.52 -0.26 4.64
N ALA A 218 0.19 -0.37 4.65
CA ALA A 218 -0.70 0.78 4.69
C ALA A 218 -1.18 1.05 6.13
N ALA A 219 -0.85 2.22 6.67
CA ALA A 219 -1.27 2.68 7.99
C ALA A 219 -2.58 3.46 7.90
N LEU A 220 -3.60 3.09 8.68
CA LEU A 220 -4.85 3.86 8.76
C LEU A 220 -4.69 5.14 9.60
N LYS A 221 -5.36 6.22 9.22
CA LYS A 221 -5.46 7.47 10.00
C LYS A 221 -5.82 7.21 11.47
N GLY A 222 -5.09 7.85 12.38
CA GLY A 222 -5.28 7.70 13.83
C GLY A 222 -4.85 6.35 14.40
N GLY A 223 -4.35 5.42 13.58
CA GLY A 223 -3.86 4.13 14.06
C GLY A 223 -2.51 4.22 14.78
N ARG A 224 -2.25 3.25 15.66
CA ARG A 224 -0.97 3.02 16.33
C ARG A 224 -0.34 1.72 15.82
N PHE A 225 0.88 1.79 15.33
CA PHE A 225 1.58 0.69 14.67
C PHE A 225 2.95 0.44 15.29
N VAL A 226 3.36 -0.81 15.40
CA VAL A 226 4.70 -1.22 15.85
C VAL A 226 5.37 -2.02 14.74
N LEU A 227 6.42 -1.45 14.14
CA LEU A 227 7.26 -2.08 13.12
C LEU A 227 8.46 -2.77 13.79
N ARG A 228 8.60 -4.07 13.51
CA ARG A 228 9.74 -4.89 13.93
C ARG A 228 10.33 -5.64 12.74
N PHE A 229 11.57 -6.10 12.89
CA PHE A 229 12.30 -6.84 11.87
C PHE A 229 12.62 -8.24 12.38
N PRO A 230 11.82 -9.27 12.03
CA PRO A 230 12.08 -10.64 12.46
C PRO A 230 13.50 -11.11 12.13
N ASN A 231 14.12 -11.83 13.05
CA ASN A 231 15.42 -12.47 12.82
C ASN A 231 15.21 -13.93 12.44
N PRO A 232 15.80 -14.44 11.33
CA PRO A 232 15.76 -15.86 11.00
C PRO A 232 16.24 -16.79 12.12
N SER A 233 17.14 -16.32 12.99
CA SER A 233 17.63 -17.09 14.15
C SER A 233 16.75 -16.97 15.40
N GLY A 234 15.58 -16.32 15.32
CA GLY A 234 14.67 -16.06 16.43
C GLY A 234 14.76 -14.64 16.99
N GLY A 235 13.63 -14.13 17.48
CA GLY A 235 13.49 -12.77 18.02
C GLY A 235 13.43 -11.70 16.92
N TYR A 236 13.85 -10.48 17.27
CA TYR A 236 13.85 -9.33 16.37
C TYR A 236 15.26 -8.72 16.25
N ARG A 237 15.62 -8.31 15.04
CA ARG A 237 16.79 -7.47 14.79
C ARG A 237 16.45 -6.04 15.18
N LEU A 238 17.33 -5.41 15.94
CA LEU A 238 17.17 -4.02 16.38
C LEU A 238 18.09 -3.14 15.52
N PRO A 239 17.54 -2.32 14.62
CA PRO A 239 18.36 -1.42 13.82
C PRO A 239 19.05 -0.39 14.72
N MET A 240 20.28 -0.04 14.35
CA MET A 240 21.03 1.07 14.90
C MET A 240 20.82 2.35 14.09
N ASN A 241 20.38 2.24 12.84
CA ASN A 241 19.92 3.35 12.02
C ASN A 241 18.65 2.90 11.32
N PHE A 242 17.66 3.77 11.19
CA PHE A 242 16.42 3.46 10.51
C PHE A 242 16.03 4.60 9.58
N GLY A 243 15.64 4.26 8.36
CA GLY A 243 15.01 5.16 7.42
C GLY A 243 13.80 4.50 6.78
N THR A 244 12.78 5.28 6.45
CA THR A 244 11.61 4.83 5.70
C THR A 244 11.00 5.97 4.91
N THR A 245 10.39 5.64 3.76
CA THR A 245 9.51 6.55 3.03
C THR A 245 8.09 6.44 3.59
N LEU A 246 7.48 7.59 3.82
CA LEU A 246 6.08 7.77 4.19
C LEU A 246 5.35 8.44 3.03
N SER A 247 4.14 7.99 2.68
CA SER A 247 3.36 8.60 1.60
C SER A 247 1.90 8.83 1.97
N ASN A 248 1.24 9.73 1.24
CA ASN A 248 -0.16 10.15 1.37
C ASN A 248 -0.51 10.87 2.69
N LEU A 249 0.47 11.44 3.37
CA LEU A 249 0.30 12.32 4.54
C LEU A 249 0.22 13.79 4.06
N LEU A 250 -0.87 14.13 3.38
CA LEU A 250 -0.96 15.34 2.55
C LEU A 250 -1.22 16.62 3.36
N THR A 251 -1.98 16.52 4.46
CA THR A 251 -2.42 17.68 5.25
C THR A 251 -1.87 17.64 6.67
N SER A 252 -1.90 18.78 7.37
CA SER A 252 -1.56 18.85 8.80
C SER A 252 -2.55 18.10 9.70
N SER A 253 -3.71 17.69 9.17
CA SER A 253 -4.67 16.83 9.89
C SER A 253 -4.35 15.34 9.77
N ASP A 254 -3.42 14.97 8.88
CA ASP A 254 -3.08 13.59 8.62
C ASP A 254 -2.03 13.11 9.59
N SER A 255 -2.40 12.14 10.44
CA SER A 255 -1.47 11.54 11.37
C SER A 255 -1.77 10.09 11.70
N ALA A 256 -0.70 9.38 12.09
CA ALA A 256 -0.70 8.06 12.70
C ALA A 256 0.50 7.95 13.65
N LEU A 257 0.50 6.99 14.56
CA LEU A 257 1.61 6.75 15.49
C LEU A 257 2.40 5.52 15.05
N LEU A 258 3.71 5.66 14.89
CA LEU A 258 4.62 4.58 14.50
C LEU A 258 5.67 4.36 15.60
N GLY A 259 5.66 3.17 16.18
CA GLY A 259 6.75 2.63 16.97
C GLY A 259 7.67 1.80 16.07
N VAL A 260 8.98 2.04 16.14
CA VAL A 260 9.98 1.29 15.39
C VAL A 260 10.91 0.60 16.38
N ALA A 261 11.10 -0.72 16.23
CA ALA A 261 12.14 -1.44 16.97
C ALA A 261 13.50 -0.77 16.74
N PHE A 262 14.26 -0.47 17.79
CA PHE A 262 15.50 0.30 17.68
C PHE A 262 16.48 -0.04 18.80
N GLY A 263 17.75 -0.25 18.44
CA GLY A 263 18.73 -0.90 19.31
C GLY A 263 19.65 0.03 20.09
N LYS A 264 19.63 1.34 19.82
CA LYS A 264 20.52 2.31 20.46
C LYS A 264 19.80 3.58 20.84
N THR A 265 20.41 4.42 21.68
CA THR A 265 19.91 5.77 21.96
C THR A 265 19.83 6.60 20.68
N VAL A 266 18.69 7.23 20.44
CA VAL A 266 18.49 8.13 19.30
C VAL A 266 19.35 9.38 19.48
N SER A 267 20.29 9.58 18.57
CA SER A 267 21.14 10.78 18.47
C SER A 267 20.52 11.84 17.56
N SER A 268 19.72 11.43 16.57
CA SER A 268 18.96 12.36 15.72
C SER A 268 17.71 11.71 15.16
N ALA A 269 16.64 12.48 15.06
CA ALA A 269 15.38 12.07 14.44
C ALA A 269 14.86 13.19 13.55
N THR A 270 14.58 12.90 12.28
CA THR A 270 14.11 13.88 11.30
C THR A 270 13.02 13.32 10.41
N VAL A 271 12.13 14.20 9.96
CA VAL A 271 11.22 13.95 8.84
C VAL A 271 11.49 14.97 7.75
N THR A 272 11.77 14.54 6.52
CA THR A 272 12.18 15.40 5.42
C THR A 272 11.26 15.26 4.20
N ASN A 273 10.98 16.36 3.52
CA ASN A 273 10.33 16.39 2.22
C ASN A 273 11.05 17.43 1.33
N GLY A 274 11.85 16.97 0.39
CA GLY A 274 12.69 17.85 -0.43
C GLY A 274 13.62 18.71 0.45
N ALA A 275 13.45 20.04 0.39
CA ALA A 275 14.22 20.99 1.18
C ALA A 275 13.63 21.23 2.59
N GLU A 276 12.40 20.79 2.86
CA GLU A 276 11.79 20.96 4.19
C GLU A 276 12.24 19.83 5.12
N THR A 277 12.67 20.20 6.32
CA THR A 277 13.07 19.26 7.37
C THR A 277 12.38 19.63 8.68
N ARG A 278 11.74 18.65 9.29
CA ARG A 278 11.25 18.68 10.66
C ARG A 278 12.20 17.87 11.52
N THR A 279 12.93 18.55 12.41
CA THR A 279 13.74 17.89 13.44
C THR A 279 12.88 17.54 14.64
N LEU A 280 13.01 16.31 15.14
CA LEU A 280 12.28 15.83 16.30
C LEU A 280 13.16 15.89 17.54
N THR A 281 12.52 16.08 18.68
CA THR A 281 13.13 16.20 20.01
C THR A 281 12.55 15.14 20.94
N ALA A 282 13.35 14.69 21.91
CA ALA A 282 12.92 13.67 22.85
C ALA A 282 11.80 14.21 23.75
N GLY A 283 10.71 13.46 23.84
CA GLY A 283 9.62 13.65 24.80
C GLY A 283 9.69 12.64 25.93
N ALA A 284 8.82 12.82 26.92
CA ALA A 284 8.83 12.01 28.15
C ALA A 284 8.06 10.68 28.04
N SER A 285 7.14 10.55 27.09
CA SER A 285 6.26 9.37 26.98
C SER A 285 5.59 9.26 25.60
N ILE A 286 4.99 8.11 25.32
CA ILE A 286 4.14 7.90 24.13
C ILE A 286 2.99 8.90 24.10
N ALA A 287 2.38 9.19 25.26
CA ALA A 287 1.30 10.17 25.36
C ALA A 287 1.75 11.59 24.97
N ALA A 288 2.99 11.97 25.28
CA ALA A 288 3.55 13.24 24.84
C ALA A 288 3.71 13.31 23.31
N VAL A 289 4.15 12.22 22.68
CA VAL A 289 4.24 12.12 21.21
C VAL A 289 2.86 12.20 20.56
N GLU A 290 1.86 11.53 21.14
CA GLU A 290 0.50 11.50 20.62
C GLU A 290 -0.25 12.83 20.82
N ALA A 291 0.07 13.58 21.87
CA ALA A 291 -0.50 14.91 22.13
C ALA A 291 0.18 16.02 21.31
N ASP A 292 1.40 15.81 20.81
CA ASP A 292 2.14 16.82 20.05
C ASP A 292 1.51 17.06 18.66
N ALA A 293 0.81 18.18 18.53
CA ALA A 293 0.19 18.63 17.29
C ALA A 293 1.21 19.13 16.25
N SER A 294 2.47 19.38 16.65
CA SER A 294 3.52 19.84 15.75
C SER A 294 4.30 18.71 15.08
N GLY A 295 4.19 17.49 15.61
CA GLY A 295 4.90 16.30 15.11
C GLY A 295 6.43 16.40 15.26
N LYS A 296 6.90 17.18 16.24
CA LYS A 296 8.31 17.43 16.57
C LYS A 296 8.78 16.65 17.80
N THR A 297 7.95 15.78 18.36
CA THR A 297 8.32 14.94 19.51
C THR A 297 8.47 13.47 19.10
N TYR A 298 9.54 12.83 19.57
CA TYR A 298 9.67 11.37 19.59
C TYR A 298 9.80 10.88 21.03
N TYR A 299 9.50 9.61 21.29
CA TYR A 299 9.76 8.98 22.60
C TYR A 299 10.49 7.68 22.40
N GLN A 300 11.59 7.49 23.11
CA GLN A 300 12.32 6.23 23.11
C GLN A 300 11.97 5.43 24.37
N ASP A 301 11.20 4.36 24.17
CA ASP A 301 10.96 3.35 25.20
C ASP A 301 12.15 2.40 25.23
N THR A 302 13.07 2.63 26.16
CA THR A 302 14.28 1.81 26.31
C THR A 302 13.97 0.41 26.85
N GLY A 303 12.87 0.24 27.60
CA GLY A 303 12.44 -1.06 28.12
C GLY A 303 11.87 -1.96 27.03
N ALA A 304 11.06 -1.39 26.13
CA ALA A 304 10.48 -2.10 24.99
C ALA A 304 11.39 -2.10 23.74
N GLN A 305 12.48 -1.33 23.76
CA GLN A 305 13.39 -1.11 22.62
C GLN A 305 12.65 -0.57 21.39
N ILE A 306 11.76 0.42 21.61
CA ILE A 306 10.93 1.03 20.58
C ILE A 306 11.11 2.56 20.59
N VAL A 307 11.25 3.14 19.41
CA VAL A 307 11.15 4.59 19.21
C VAL A 307 9.79 4.93 18.61
N TRP A 308 9.00 5.69 19.34
CA TRP A 308 7.68 6.17 18.95
C TRP A 308 7.78 7.56 18.31
N VAL A 309 7.19 7.68 17.13
CA VAL A 309 7.12 8.92 16.35
C VAL A 309 5.69 9.12 15.88
N ARG A 310 5.21 10.37 15.96
CA ARG A 310 3.99 10.78 15.29
C ARG A 310 4.29 11.05 13.83
N LEU A 311 3.76 10.21 12.94
CA LEU A 311 3.72 10.50 11.52
C LEU A 311 2.73 11.66 11.35
N LEU A 312 3.19 12.82 10.90
CA LEU A 312 2.36 14.00 10.71
C LEU A 312 2.63 14.60 9.34
N GLY A 313 1.56 14.80 8.57
CA GLY A 313 1.61 15.38 7.24
C GLY A 313 1.86 16.89 7.21
N GLY A 314 1.58 17.48 6.05
CA GLY A 314 1.61 18.93 5.85
C GLY A 314 3.01 19.56 5.75
N LEU A 315 4.05 18.77 5.51
CA LEU A 315 5.33 19.33 5.04
C LEU A 315 5.13 19.90 3.63
N LYS A 316 5.78 21.01 3.31
CA LYS A 316 5.68 21.59 1.96
C LYS A 316 6.19 20.58 0.93
N PRO A 317 5.49 20.44 -0.21
CA PRO A 317 5.95 19.62 -1.31
C PRO A 317 7.34 20.06 -1.78
N ASN A 318 8.12 19.12 -2.30
CA ASN A 318 9.37 19.44 -2.96
C ASN A 318 9.10 20.39 -4.15
N PRO A 319 9.77 21.56 -4.24
CA PRO A 319 9.51 22.54 -5.29
C PRO A 319 9.86 22.06 -6.71
N TYR A 320 10.63 20.98 -6.83
CA TYR A 320 11.04 20.38 -8.11
C TYR A 320 10.09 19.29 -8.62
N TRP A 321 9.06 18.95 -7.86
CA TRP A 321 8.06 17.97 -8.27
C TRP A 321 7.18 18.46 -9.42
N ASP A 322 6.68 17.52 -10.22
CA ASP A 322 5.68 17.82 -11.24
C ASP A 322 4.45 18.43 -10.57
N LYS A 323 4.03 19.61 -11.03
CA LYS A 323 2.89 20.38 -10.49
C LYS A 323 1.54 19.89 -11.00
N ASN A 324 1.51 18.97 -11.96
CA ASN A 324 0.26 18.35 -12.40
C ASN A 324 -0.42 17.66 -11.21
N PRO A 325 -1.66 18.03 -10.84
CA PRO A 325 -2.34 17.45 -9.68
C PRO A 325 -2.56 15.94 -9.76
N ASN A 326 -2.43 15.36 -10.96
CA ASN A 326 -2.54 13.92 -11.20
C ASN A 326 -1.18 13.21 -11.27
N SER A 327 -0.06 13.92 -11.15
CA SER A 327 1.26 13.29 -11.09
C SER A 327 1.40 12.48 -9.80
N ASP A 328 2.25 11.46 -9.85
CA ASP A 328 2.57 10.66 -8.66
C ASP A 328 3.17 11.53 -7.54
N ASP A 329 3.96 12.55 -7.90
CA ASP A 329 4.49 13.51 -6.93
C ASP A 329 3.38 14.22 -6.15
N GLN A 330 2.33 14.70 -6.83
CA GLN A 330 1.22 15.41 -6.18
C GLN A 330 0.27 14.49 -5.43
N ILE A 331 0.07 13.28 -5.93
CA ILE A 331 -0.87 12.32 -5.37
C ILE A 331 -0.30 11.67 -4.10
N TYR A 332 1.00 11.35 -4.08
CA TYR A 332 1.63 10.62 -2.97
C TYR A 332 2.39 11.51 -2.00
N GLN A 333 3.02 12.60 -2.47
CA GLN A 333 3.82 13.54 -1.67
C GLN A 333 4.69 12.86 -0.61
N SER A 334 5.60 12.02 -1.09
CA SER A 334 6.45 11.19 -0.23
C SER A 334 7.38 12.03 0.64
N MET A 335 7.48 11.68 1.92
CA MET A 335 8.43 12.23 2.88
C MET A 335 9.25 11.10 3.50
N ARG A 336 10.37 11.43 4.15
CA ARG A 336 11.30 10.44 4.70
C ARG A 336 11.48 10.64 6.19
N LEU A 337 11.25 9.59 6.96
CA LEU A 337 11.62 9.53 8.38
C LEU A 337 13.01 8.90 8.51
N GLU A 338 13.89 9.51 9.30
CA GLU A 338 15.19 8.96 9.67
C GLU A 338 15.42 9.02 11.18
N LEU A 339 15.95 7.92 11.73
CA LEU A 339 16.40 7.76 13.11
C LEU A 339 17.87 7.31 13.09
N LYS A 340 18.73 8.05 13.78
CA LYS A 340 20.15 7.72 13.97
C LYS A 340 20.53 7.85 15.43
#